data_AF-A0A967XMA1-F1
#
_entry.id   AF-A0A967XMA1-F1
#
_cell.length_a   1.000
_cell.length_b   1.000
_cell.length_c   1.000
_cell.angle_alpha   90.00
_cell.angle_beta   90.00
_cell.angle_gamma   90.00
#
_symmetry.space_group_name_H-M   'P 1'
#
loop_
_entity.id
_entity.type
_entity.pdbx_description
1 polymer ?
#
loop_
_entity_poly.entity_id
_entity_poly.type
_entity_poly.pdbx_seq_one_letter_code
_entity_poly.pdbx_strand_id
1 'polypeptide(L)' 'MELSGILRSTVEFAKEITGARFAALGVVGEHGGLAEFITAGMDDETARRIGEPPKGTGV' A
#
# COMPACT_ATOMS: atom_id res chain seq x y z
N MET A 1 19.27 -4.03 0.63
CA MET A 1 17.94 -3.73 1.19
C MET A 1 17.09 -3.40 -0.02
N GLU A 2 16.18 -4.29 -0.38
CA GLU A 2 15.36 -4.16 -1.60
C GLU A 2 14.35 -3.02 -1.46
N LEU A 3 13.97 -2.39 -2.58
CA LEU A 3 13.02 -1.28 -2.64
C LEU A 3 11.71 -1.60 -1.90
N SER A 4 11.18 -2.81 -2.11
CA SER A 4 9.97 -3.31 -1.46
C SER A 4 10.04 -3.31 0.08
N GLY A 5 11.23 -3.57 0.64
CA GLY A 5 11.47 -3.54 2.09
C GLY A 5 11.44 -2.12 2.66
N ILE A 6 12.01 -1.16 1.93
CA ILE A 6 12.01 0.26 2.33
C ILE A 6 10.58 0.80 2.29
N LEU A 7 9.86 0.57 1.19
CA LEU A 7 8.49 1.05 1.03
C LEU A 7 7.56 0.50 2.12
N ARG A 8 7.67 -0.81 2.44
CA ARG A 8 6.92 -1.41 3.55
C ARG A 8 7.20 -0.74 4.89
N SER A 9 8.47 -0.51 5.22
CA SER A 9 8.87 0.19 6.44
C SER A 9 8.29 1.60 6.51
N THR A 10 8.28 2.33 5.38
CA THR A 10 7.67 3.66 5.29
C THR A 10 6.17 3.64 5.58
N VAL A 11 5.41 2.69 5.02
CA VAL A 11 3.96 2.60 5.26
C VAL A 11 3.64 2.26 6.72
N GLU A 12 4.36 1.32 7.31
CA GLU A 12 4.20 0.97 8.72
C GLU A 12 4.53 2.15 9.63
N PHE A 13 5.65 2.84 9.38
CA PHE A 13 6.03 4.01 10.16
C PHE A 13 5.01 5.15 10.03
N ALA A 14 4.54 5.44 8.81
CA ALA A 14 3.51 6.44 8.57
C ALA A 14 2.21 6.15 9.33
N LYS A 15 1.80 4.88 9.38
CA LYS A 15 0.64 4.44 10.16
C LYS A 15 0.86 4.67 11.67
N GLU A 16 2.03 4.31 12.19
CA GLU A 16 2.37 4.48 13.61
C GLU A 16 2.36 5.95 14.02
N ILE A 17 3.05 6.83 13.27
CA ILE A 17 3.15 8.25 13.64
C ILE A 17 1.84 9.01 13.49
N THR A 18 0.95 8.56 12.61
CA THR A 18 -0.37 9.18 12.41
C THR A 18 -1.44 8.63 13.34
N GLY A 19 -1.19 7.48 13.98
CA GLY A 19 -2.21 6.74 14.73
C GLY A 19 -3.31 6.16 13.84
N ALA A 20 -3.10 6.09 12.52
CA ALA A 20 -4.09 5.58 11.59
C ALA A 20 -4.31 4.07 11.80
N ARG A 21 -5.57 3.63 11.68
CA ARG A 21 -5.90 2.19 11.71
C ARG A 21 -5.34 1.45 10.48
N PHE A 22 -5.31 2.13 9.34
CA PHE A 22 -4.85 1.60 8.06
C PHE A 22 -4.02 2.65 7.33
N ALA A 23 -3.03 2.20 6.57
CA ALA A 23 -2.26 3.04 5.65
C ALA A 23 -2.02 2.29 4.34
N ALA A 24 -1.81 3.04 3.25
CA ALA A 24 -1.50 2.48 1.95
C ALA A 24 -0.53 3.37 1.18
N LEU A 25 0.35 2.77 0.38
CA LEU A 25 1.26 3.44 -0.55
C LEU A 25 1.13 2.80 -1.93
N GLY A 26 0.87 3.64 -2.92
CA GLY A 26 0.85 3.25 -4.32
C GLY A 26 2.05 3.83 -5.06
N VAL A 27 2.79 2.98 -5.75
CA VAL A 27 3.88 3.39 -6.66
C VAL A 27 3.34 3.36 -8.07
N VAL A 28 3.33 4.50 -8.75
CA VAL A 28 2.90 4.59 -10.14
C VAL A 28 4.04 4.13 -11.05
N GLY A 29 3.74 3.19 -11.94
CA GLY A 29 4.66 2.71 -12.97
C GLY A 29 4.65 3.57 -14.23
N GLU A 30 5.62 3.35 -15.11
CA GLU A 30 5.85 4.17 -16.31
C GLU A 30 4.67 4.23 -17.29
N HIS A 31 3.76 3.25 -17.25
CA HIS A 31 2.61 3.14 -18.16
C HIS A 31 1.28 3.61 -17.54
N GLY A 32 1.31 4.34 -16.41
CA GLY A 32 0.11 4.94 -15.84
C GLY A 32 -0.76 4.00 -14.99
N GLY A 33 -0.20 2.89 -14.51
CA GLY A 33 -0.83 1.98 -13.56
C GLY A 33 -0.02 1.86 -12.26
N LEU A 34 -0.57 1.20 -11.24
CA LEU A 34 0.18 0.89 -10.03
C LEU A 34 1.19 -0.23 -10.29
N ALA A 35 2.48 0.06 -10.11
CA ALA A 35 3.58 -0.90 -10.13
C ALA A 35 3.66 -1.68 -8.80
N GLU A 36 3.43 -0.99 -7.68
CA GLU A 36 3.35 -1.61 -6.35
C GLU A 36 2.22 -0.95 -5.55
N PHE A 37 1.52 -1.77 -4.77
CA PHE A 37 0.52 -1.31 -3.80
C PHE A 37 0.76 -2.00 -2.47
N ILE A 38 1.09 -1.21 -1.45
CA ILE A 38 1.52 -1.69 -0.14
C ILE A 38 0.55 -1.17 0.89
N THR A 39 0.04 -2.04 1.75
CA THR A 39 -0.91 -1.71 2.81
C THR A 39 -0.37 -2.09 4.18
N ALA A 40 -0.73 -1.33 5.21
CA ALA A 40 -0.43 -1.61 6.61
C ALA A 40 -1.69 -1.56 7.47
N GLY A 41 -1.73 -2.39 8.51
CA GLY A 41 -2.86 -2.46 9.46
C GLY A 41 -4.06 -3.29 9.01
N MET A 42 -3.96 -3.98 7.88
CA MET A 42 -4.98 -4.88 7.35
C MET A 42 -4.37 -6.27 7.18
N ASP A 43 -5.02 -7.30 7.73
CA ASP A 43 -4.62 -8.68 7.52
C ASP A 43 -5.02 -9.19 6.12
N ASP A 44 -4.38 -10.28 5.69
CA ASP A 44 -4.59 -10.86 4.36
C ASP A 44 -6.02 -11.37 4.15
N GLU A 45 -6.75 -11.73 5.21
CA GLU A 45 -8.15 -12.15 5.12
C GLU A 45 -9.07 -10.96 4.82
N THR A 46 -8.88 -9.86 5.53
CA THR A 46 -9.61 -8.61 5.34
C THR A 46 -9.31 -8.02 3.97
N ALA A 47 -8.04 -8.01 3.55
CA ALA A 47 -7.65 -7.54 2.22
C ALA A 47 -8.35 -8.35 1.11
N ARG A 48 -8.35 -9.68 1.21
CA ARG A 48 -9.05 -10.56 0.25
C ARG A 48 -10.55 -10.32 0.19
N ARG A 49 -11.18 -9.97 1.31
CA ARG A 49 -12.62 -9.65 1.35
C ARG A 49 -12.96 -8.33 0.68
N ILE A 50 -12.04 -7.37 0.65
CA ILE A 50 -12.23 -6.08 -0.04
C ILE A 50 -12.13 -6.25 -1.56
N GLY A 51 -11.25 -7.13 -2.03
CA GLY A 51 -11.11 -7.49 -3.44
C GLY A 51 -9.78 -7.03 -4.04
N GLU A 52 -9.77 -6.75 -5.34
CA GLU A 52 -8.54 -6.33 -6.02
C GLU A 52 -8.05 -4.96 -5.52
N PRO A 53 -6.72 -4.78 -5.35
CA PRO A 53 -6.16 -3.47 -5.05
C PRO A 53 -6.47 -2.48 -6.18
N PRO A 54 -6.48 -1.17 -5.89
CA PRO A 54 -6.68 -0.16 -6.92
C PRO A 54 -5.65 -0.32 -8.04
N LYS A 55 -6.04 0.02 -9.27
CA LYS A 55 -5.17 -0.08 -10.46
C LYS A 55 -4.40 1.21 -10.76
N GLY A 56 -4.59 2.25 -9.94
CA GLY A 56 -3.96 3.56 -10.12
C GLY A 56 -4.70 4.48 -11.10
N THR A 57 -5.88 4.08 -11.56
CA THR A 57 -6.73 4.84 -12.49
C THR A 57 -7.60 5.86 -11.77
N GLY A 58 -7.01 6.68 -10.89
CA GLY A 58 -7.77 7.69 -10.12
C GLY A 58 -8.75 8.46 -11.01
N VAL A 59 -9.96 8.71 -10.51
CA VAL A 59 -11.01 9.48 -11.21
C VAL A 59 -10.57 10.90 -11.54
#